data_AF-A0A395CSU0-F1
#
_entry.id   AF-A0A395CSU0-F1
#
_cell.length_a   1.000
_cell.length_b   1.000
_cell.length_c   1.000
_cell.angle_alpha   90.00
_cell.angle_beta   90.00
_cell.angle_gamma   90.00
#
_symmetry.space_group_name_H-M   'P 1'
#
loop_
_entity.id
_entity.type
_entity.pdbx_description
1 polymer ?
#
loop_
_entity_poly.entity_id
_entity_poly.type
_entity_poly.pdbx_seq_one_letter_code
_entity_poly.pdbx_strand_id
1 'polypeptide(L)'
;MSYVFLAGDRVYKLKKPVRFAFLDFSTLRARELDSLEELRLNRRLAPRVYLDAVPLTLGASGELSIRGEGVVVDWLVEMRRLPEALMLDRLLSEGALDESRVEKLAETLADFYRRAERSTMTPADYAARFFREHAENRRILTRRDFALDHGRVPVVLDRLEAGLVSLQPLLEERVRSRHVVDGHGDLRPEHICFCDPIAIFDCLEFNRELRQVDPFDELAFLDIECALLGAPRVGPRLIAALAERLGDAPPPALVALYAACRAVLRARLAVAHLFDPVPRMPERWEPLAGRYMRLAEQHLAAIG
;
A
#
# COMPACT_ATOMS: atom_id res chain seq x y z
N MET A 1 -10.59 -4.25 7.31
CA MET A 1 -10.21 -5.01 8.51
C MET A 1 -10.56 -4.34 9.83
N SER A 2 -11.09 -3.12 9.81
CA SER A 2 -11.42 -2.34 11.00
C SER A 2 -12.78 -1.66 10.84
N TYR A 3 -13.34 -1.20 11.95
CA TYR A 3 -14.34 -0.14 11.96
C TYR A 3 -13.63 1.20 12.17
N VAL A 4 -14.11 2.24 11.49
CA VAL A 4 -13.59 3.60 11.60
C VAL A 4 -14.73 4.52 12.00
N PHE A 5 -14.57 5.23 13.11
CA PHE A 5 -15.57 6.13 13.67
C PHE A 5 -15.07 7.57 13.54
N LEU A 6 -15.85 8.43 12.87
CA LEU A 6 -15.57 9.86 12.77
C LEU A 6 -16.34 10.58 13.88
N ALA A 7 -15.63 11.28 14.77
CA ALA A 7 -16.19 11.94 15.95
C ALA A 7 -15.65 13.38 16.05
N GLY A 8 -16.27 14.31 15.32
CA GLY A 8 -15.78 15.69 15.21
C GLY A 8 -14.39 15.73 14.56
N ASP A 9 -13.41 16.26 15.30
CA ASP A 9 -12.01 16.37 14.89
C ASP A 9 -11.18 15.10 15.19
N ARG A 10 -11.81 14.07 15.75
CA ARG A 10 -11.20 12.77 16.08
C ARG A 10 -11.69 11.66 15.16
N VAL A 11 -10.82 10.69 14.97
CA VAL A 11 -11.12 9.42 14.33
C VAL A 11 -10.67 8.29 15.25
N TYR A 12 -11.50 7.26 15.42
CA TYR A 12 -11.15 6.07 16.19
C TYR A 12 -11.21 4.85 15.28
N LYS A 13 -10.11 4.09 15.21
CA LYS A 13 -10.03 2.83 14.44
C LYS A 13 -10.07 1.66 15.41
N LEU A 14 -11.08 0.78 15.25
CA LEU A 14 -11.28 -0.44 16.02
C LEU A 14 -11.01 -1.66 15.14
N LYS A 15 -10.12 -2.56 15.54
CA LYS A 15 -9.83 -3.78 14.78
C LYS A 15 -11.00 -4.76 14.87
N LYS A 16 -11.40 -5.37 13.76
CA LYS A 16 -12.44 -6.42 13.79
C LYS A 16 -11.86 -7.68 14.45
N PRO A 17 -12.64 -8.46 15.22
CA PRO A 17 -12.18 -9.68 15.86
C PRO A 17 -12.13 -10.85 14.87
N VAL A 18 -11.16 -10.83 13.96
CA VAL A 18 -11.06 -11.75 12.82
C VAL A 18 -9.72 -12.48 12.82
N ARG A 19 -9.67 -13.65 12.17
CA ARG A 19 -8.44 -14.42 11.98
C ARG A 19 -8.33 -14.89 10.53
N PHE A 20 -7.28 -14.46 9.86
CA PHE A 20 -6.87 -14.85 8.51
C PHE A 20 -5.54 -15.58 8.55
N ALA A 21 -5.14 -16.18 7.43
CA ALA A 21 -3.87 -16.91 7.32
C ALA A 21 -2.63 -16.05 7.63
N PHE A 22 -2.73 -14.73 7.43
CA PHE A 22 -1.64 -13.77 7.59
C PHE A 22 -1.86 -12.78 8.74
N LEU A 23 -2.95 -12.90 9.50
CA LEU A 23 -3.33 -11.91 10.50
C LEU A 23 -4.30 -12.47 11.55
N ASP A 24 -4.02 -12.26 12.83
CA ASP A 24 -4.88 -12.71 13.93
C ASP A 24 -5.23 -11.57 14.88
N PHE A 25 -6.49 -11.13 14.86
CA PHE A 25 -7.09 -10.15 15.75
C PHE A 25 -8.18 -10.77 16.64
N SER A 26 -8.22 -12.10 16.75
CA SER A 26 -9.28 -12.80 17.47
C SER A 26 -9.30 -12.53 18.98
N THR A 27 -8.15 -12.17 19.57
CA THR A 27 -8.03 -11.90 21.01
C THR A 27 -7.88 -10.41 21.31
N LEU A 28 -8.32 -10.00 22.51
CA LEU A 28 -8.13 -8.63 23.00
C LEU A 28 -6.66 -8.22 23.01
N ARG A 29 -5.78 -9.11 23.50
CA ARG A 29 -4.33 -8.86 23.56
C ARG A 29 -3.72 -8.69 22.16
N ALA A 30 -4.19 -9.44 21.17
CA ALA A 30 -3.73 -9.26 19.80
C ALA A 30 -4.13 -7.89 19.23
N ARG A 31 -5.37 -7.44 19.50
CA ARG A 31 -5.83 -6.11 19.06
C ARG A 31 -5.13 -4.95 19.77
N GLU A 32 -4.79 -5.12 21.05
CA GLU A 32 -3.94 -4.18 21.79
C GLU A 32 -2.57 -4.02 21.13
N LEU A 33 -1.86 -5.14 20.94
CA LEU A 33 -0.52 -5.15 20.36
C LEU A 33 -0.50 -4.57 18.95
N ASP A 34 -1.49 -4.92 18.14
CA ASP A 34 -1.62 -4.39 16.79
C ASP A 34 -1.95 -2.89 16.78
N SER A 35 -2.80 -2.40 17.68
CA SER A 35 -3.11 -0.97 17.80
C SER A 35 -1.86 -0.15 18.17
N LEU A 36 -1.03 -0.70 19.07
CA LEU A 36 0.24 -0.09 19.45
C LEU A 36 1.25 -0.10 18.29
N GLU A 37 1.31 -1.19 17.52
CA GLU A 37 2.19 -1.31 16.37
C GLU A 37 1.76 -0.40 15.21
N GLU A 38 0.46 -0.29 14.93
CA GLU A 38 -0.09 0.65 13.97
C GLU A 38 0.27 2.10 14.36
N LEU A 39 0.10 2.45 15.63
CA LEU A 39 0.48 3.77 16.16
C LEU A 39 1.97 4.03 15.95
N ARG A 40 2.83 3.08 16.32
CA ARG A 40 4.28 3.19 16.20
C ARG A 40 4.72 3.39 14.74
N LEU A 41 4.19 2.57 13.83
CA LEU A 41 4.58 2.58 12.41
C LEU A 41 4.10 3.84 11.69
N ASN A 42 2.86 4.27 11.94
CA ASN A 42 2.30 5.42 11.24
C ASN A 42 2.82 6.76 11.77
N ARG A 43 3.25 6.84 13.03
CA ARG A 43 3.92 8.04 13.55
C ARG A 43 5.24 8.38 12.83
N ARG A 44 5.83 7.45 12.08
CA ARG A 44 7.02 7.71 11.25
C ARG A 44 6.77 8.76 10.17
N LEU A 45 5.54 8.82 9.64
CA LEU A 45 5.15 9.66 8.51
C LEU A 45 3.90 10.53 8.78
N ALA A 46 3.18 10.28 9.88
CA ALA A 46 2.01 11.05 10.28
C ALA A 46 1.93 11.27 11.82
N PRO A 47 2.99 11.81 12.47
CA PRO A 47 3.06 11.92 13.93
C PRO A 47 1.99 12.82 14.55
N ARG A 48 1.47 13.80 13.79
CA ARG A 48 0.37 14.69 14.24
C ARG A 48 -1.02 14.11 13.99
N VAL A 49 -1.12 13.03 13.22
CA VAL A 49 -2.36 12.31 12.92
C VAL A 49 -2.58 11.18 13.91
N TYR A 50 -1.56 10.39 14.21
CA TYR A 50 -1.64 9.24 15.10
C TYR A 50 -1.36 9.63 16.55
N LEU A 51 -2.44 9.80 17.32
CA LEU A 51 -2.42 10.45 18.62
C LEU A 51 -2.14 9.49 19.75
N ASP A 52 -2.82 8.33 19.81
CA ASP A 52 -2.59 7.32 20.84
C ASP A 52 -3.26 5.97 20.51
N ALA A 53 -2.92 4.92 21.26
CA ALA A 53 -3.65 3.66 21.32
C ALA A 53 -4.35 3.57 22.69
N VAL A 54 -5.67 3.43 22.69
CA VAL A 54 -6.51 3.79 23.84
C VAL A 54 -7.46 2.65 24.19
N PRO A 55 -7.65 2.31 25.48
CA PRO A 55 -8.59 1.27 25.85
C PRO A 55 -10.04 1.74 25.67
N LEU A 56 -10.86 0.85 25.14
CA LEU A 56 -12.31 0.91 25.22
C LEU A 56 -12.74 0.12 26.45
N THR A 57 -13.38 0.77 27.41
CA THR A 57 -13.81 0.15 28.67
C THR A 57 -15.31 -0.01 28.75
N LEU A 58 -15.74 -1.07 29.43
CA LEU A 58 -17.12 -1.32 29.82
C LEU A 58 -17.25 -1.03 31.31
N GLY A 59 -18.03 0.00 31.64
CA GLY A 59 -18.34 0.38 33.01
C GLY A 59 -19.32 -0.58 33.68
N ALA A 60 -19.48 -0.45 35.01
CA ALA A 60 -20.33 -1.35 35.79
C ALA A 60 -21.82 -1.26 35.42
N SER A 61 -22.27 -0.12 34.90
CA SER A 61 -23.64 0.08 34.39
C SER A 61 -23.83 -0.32 32.92
N GLY A 62 -22.80 -0.87 32.26
CA GLY A 62 -22.87 -1.38 30.89
C GLY A 62 -22.58 -0.35 29.80
N GLU A 63 -22.18 0.87 30.17
CA GLU A 63 -21.76 1.92 29.24
C GLU A 63 -20.35 1.70 28.71
N LEU A 64 -20.15 2.04 27.44
CA LEU A 64 -18.84 2.04 26.79
C LEU A 64 -18.20 3.43 26.92
N SER A 65 -16.94 3.45 27.34
CA SER A 65 -16.15 4.68 27.48
C SER A 65 -14.75 4.52 26.89
N ILE A 66 -14.24 5.59 26.29
CA ILE A 66 -12.85 5.66 25.84
C ILE A 66 -12.01 6.12 27.03
N ARG A 67 -11.05 5.30 27.47
CA ARG A 67 -10.26 5.56 28.70
C ARG A 67 -11.11 5.72 29.97
N GLY A 68 -12.28 5.09 30.02
CA GLY A 68 -13.12 5.14 31.20
C GLY A 68 -12.62 4.23 32.33
N GLU A 69 -13.33 4.24 33.43
CA GLU A 69 -13.20 3.22 34.47
C GLU A 69 -13.90 1.92 34.01
N GLY A 70 -13.50 0.77 34.56
CA GLY A 70 -14.11 -0.53 34.26
C GLY A 70 -13.18 -1.50 33.52
N VAL A 71 -13.79 -2.54 32.91
CA VAL A 71 -13.04 -3.62 32.25
C VAL A 71 -12.70 -3.21 30.82
N VAL A 72 -11.43 -3.37 30.43
CA VAL A 72 -11.02 -3.17 29.03
C VAL A 72 -11.64 -4.26 28.16
N VAL A 73 -12.46 -3.86 27.19
CA VAL A 73 -13.13 -4.78 26.25
C VAL A 73 -12.55 -4.70 24.84
N ASP A 74 -11.87 -3.60 24.49
CA ASP A 74 -11.12 -3.48 23.24
C ASP A 74 -10.08 -2.35 23.28
N TRP A 75 -9.36 -2.18 22.17
CA TRP A 75 -8.41 -1.09 21.94
C TRP A 75 -8.71 -0.34 20.66
N LEU A 76 -8.50 0.97 20.69
CA LEU A 76 -8.75 1.89 19.59
C LEU A 76 -7.47 2.64 19.25
N VAL A 77 -7.21 2.86 17.96
CA VAL A 77 -6.21 3.86 17.53
C VAL A 77 -6.92 5.20 17.44
N GLU A 78 -6.55 6.15 18.30
CA GLU A 78 -7.03 7.53 18.31
C GLU A 78 -6.22 8.37 17.31
N MET A 79 -6.92 9.01 16.38
CA MET A 79 -6.33 9.80 15.31
C MET A 79 -6.98 11.18 15.20
N ARG A 80 -6.25 12.16 14.65
CA ARG A 80 -6.81 13.43 14.20
C ARG A 80 -7.49 13.22 12.85
N ARG A 81 -8.68 13.79 12.67
CA ARG A 81 -9.36 13.79 11.37
C ARG A 81 -8.59 14.64 10.37
N LEU A 82 -8.29 14.06 9.22
CA LEU A 82 -7.63 14.75 8.11
C LEU A 82 -8.66 15.51 7.25
N PRO A 83 -8.28 16.69 6.71
CA PRO A 83 -9.14 17.46 5.82
C PRO A 83 -9.24 16.77 4.46
N GLU A 84 -10.42 16.25 4.13
CA GLU A 84 -10.66 15.47 2.91
C GLU A 84 -10.26 16.21 1.62
N ALA A 85 -10.46 17.53 1.56
CA ALA A 85 -10.10 18.36 0.40
C ALA A 85 -8.58 18.43 0.13
N LEU A 86 -7.72 18.00 1.07
CA LEU A 86 -6.27 17.99 0.91
C LEU A 86 -5.71 16.58 0.65
N MET A 87 -6.57 15.57 0.53
CA MET A 87 -6.17 14.20 0.20
C MET A 87 -5.68 14.13 -1.25
N LEU A 88 -4.61 13.37 -1.51
CA LEU A 88 -3.98 13.33 -2.84
C LEU A 88 -4.96 12.79 -3.89
N ASP A 89 -5.76 11.76 -3.60
CA ASP A 89 -6.79 11.27 -4.51
C ASP A 89 -7.79 12.36 -4.93
N ARG A 90 -8.22 13.21 -3.97
CA ARG A 90 -9.08 14.37 -4.25
C ARG A 90 -8.37 15.41 -5.10
N LEU A 91 -7.15 15.81 -4.73
CA LEU A 91 -6.35 16.77 -5.48
C LEU A 91 -6.07 16.31 -6.93
N LEU A 92 -5.87 15.01 -7.14
CA LEU A 92 -5.70 14.44 -8.48
C LEU A 92 -7.00 14.52 -9.29
N SER A 93 -8.12 14.14 -8.69
CA SER A 93 -9.43 14.17 -9.37
C SER A 93 -9.87 15.58 -9.78
N GLU A 94 -9.45 16.60 -9.03
CA GLU A 94 -9.76 18.00 -9.28
C GLU A 94 -8.69 18.71 -10.13
N GLY A 95 -7.59 18.04 -10.49
CA GLY A 95 -6.47 18.66 -11.21
C GLY A 95 -5.74 19.74 -10.40
N ALA A 96 -5.82 19.70 -9.07
CA ALA A 96 -5.31 20.70 -8.14
C ALA A 96 -3.91 20.36 -7.58
N LEU A 97 -3.26 19.29 -8.06
CA LEU A 97 -1.88 18.97 -7.69
C LEU A 97 -0.90 19.75 -8.57
N ASP A 98 -0.24 20.75 -7.99
CA ASP A 98 0.82 21.52 -8.65
C ASP A 98 2.22 20.90 -8.45
N GLU A 99 3.21 21.43 -9.18
CA GLU A 99 4.59 20.95 -9.12
C GLU A 99 5.23 21.15 -7.73
N SER A 100 4.87 22.22 -7.01
CA SER A 100 5.42 22.48 -5.68
C SER A 100 5.00 21.42 -4.67
N ARG A 101 3.78 20.88 -4.81
CA ARG A 101 3.26 19.77 -4.00
C ARG A 101 3.96 18.46 -4.34
N VAL A 102 4.23 18.19 -5.62
CA VAL A 102 5.02 17.03 -6.06
C VAL A 102 6.41 17.07 -5.43
N GLU A 103 7.09 18.21 -5.49
CA GLU A 103 8.42 18.39 -4.90
C GLU A 103 8.44 18.20 -3.38
N LYS A 104 7.45 18.74 -2.67
CA LYS A 104 7.31 18.55 -1.20
C LYS A 104 7.04 17.10 -0.81
N LEU A 105 6.24 16.39 -1.60
CA LEU A 105 5.98 14.96 -1.37
C LEU A 105 7.26 14.14 -1.61
N ALA A 106 7.99 14.41 -2.70
CA ALA A 106 9.27 13.77 -2.98
C ALA A 106 10.31 14.04 -1.90
N GLU A 107 10.36 15.27 -1.36
CA GLU A 107 11.21 15.62 -0.22
C GLU A 107 10.85 14.80 1.02
N THR A 108 9.57 14.79 1.40
CA THR A 108 9.07 14.04 2.57
C THR A 108 9.41 12.55 2.48
N LEU A 109 9.20 11.96 1.30
CA LEU A 109 9.49 10.54 1.05
C LEU A 109 10.99 10.25 1.05
N ALA A 110 11.81 11.07 0.40
CA ALA A 110 13.27 10.91 0.42
C ALA A 110 13.81 10.92 1.85
N ASP A 111 13.33 11.87 2.64
CA ASP A 111 13.68 12.02 4.06
C ASP A 111 13.29 10.82 4.91
N PHE A 112 12.12 10.23 4.65
CA PHE A 112 11.70 8.99 5.27
C PHE A 112 12.59 7.81 4.86
N TYR A 113 12.79 7.58 3.55
CA TYR A 113 13.57 6.43 3.07
C TYR A 113 15.05 6.47 3.46
N ARG A 114 15.64 7.66 3.65
CA ARG A 114 17.00 7.80 4.18
C ARG A 114 17.12 7.31 5.62
N ARG A 115 16.09 7.56 6.43
CA ARG A 115 16.03 7.23 7.88
C ARG A 115 15.40 5.88 8.18
N ALA A 116 14.67 5.29 7.23
CA ALA A 116 14.01 4.01 7.39
C ALA A 116 15.01 2.88 7.70
N GLU A 117 14.56 1.91 8.49
CA GLU A 117 15.36 0.73 8.83
C GLU A 117 15.72 -0.02 7.54
N ARG A 118 16.99 -0.39 7.37
CA ARG A 118 17.42 -1.18 6.22
C ARG A 118 16.93 -2.61 6.35
N SER A 119 16.50 -3.18 5.22
CA SER A 119 15.99 -4.53 5.21
C SER A 119 17.05 -5.56 5.61
N THR A 120 16.58 -6.61 6.27
CA THR A 120 17.37 -7.79 6.63
C THR A 120 17.12 -8.96 5.68
N MET A 121 16.31 -8.77 4.62
CA MET A 121 16.08 -9.81 3.62
C MET A 121 17.35 -10.15 2.87
N THR A 122 17.53 -11.43 2.53
CA THR A 122 18.59 -11.81 1.60
C THR A 122 18.20 -11.40 0.18
N PRO A 123 19.18 -11.20 -0.73
CA PRO A 123 18.87 -10.93 -2.13
C PRO A 123 17.95 -12.00 -2.75
N ALA A 124 18.24 -13.27 -2.47
CA ALA A 124 17.45 -14.40 -2.96
C ALA A 124 16.00 -14.38 -2.43
N ASP A 125 15.79 -14.10 -1.13
CA ASP A 125 14.44 -14.04 -0.55
C ASP A 125 13.62 -12.90 -1.13
N TYR A 126 14.26 -11.75 -1.35
CA TYR A 126 13.61 -10.57 -1.94
C TYR A 126 13.15 -10.86 -3.38
N ALA A 127 14.03 -11.42 -4.22
CA ALA A 127 13.65 -11.82 -5.57
C ALA A 127 12.57 -12.92 -5.58
N ALA A 128 12.75 -13.97 -4.76
CA ALA A 128 11.82 -15.08 -4.67
C ALA A 128 10.40 -14.64 -4.28
N ARG A 129 10.26 -13.55 -3.51
CA ARG A 129 8.95 -12.97 -3.17
C ARG A 129 8.16 -12.56 -4.43
N PHE A 130 8.81 -11.93 -5.42
CA PHE A 130 8.13 -11.53 -6.66
C PHE A 130 7.66 -12.74 -7.47
N PHE A 131 8.44 -13.83 -7.51
CA PHE A 131 8.02 -15.07 -8.15
C PHE A 131 6.86 -15.76 -7.42
N ARG A 132 6.88 -15.83 -6.08
CA ARG A 132 5.76 -16.36 -5.29
C ARG A 132 4.48 -15.57 -5.53
N GLU A 133 4.59 -14.25 -5.51
CA GLU A 133 3.48 -13.34 -5.75
C GLU A 133 2.95 -13.48 -7.19
N HIS A 134 3.84 -13.58 -8.17
CA HIS A 134 3.46 -13.83 -9.56
C HIS A 134 2.76 -15.17 -9.78
N ALA A 135 3.21 -16.24 -9.12
CA ALA A 135 2.57 -17.55 -9.18
C ALA A 135 1.12 -17.49 -8.64
N GLU A 136 0.90 -16.77 -7.54
CA GLU A 136 -0.44 -16.57 -6.97
C GLU A 136 -1.32 -15.68 -7.86
N ASN A 137 -0.74 -14.62 -8.44
CA ASN A 137 -1.38 -13.79 -9.46
C ASN A 137 -1.88 -14.63 -10.64
N ARG A 138 -1.00 -15.48 -11.19
CA ARG A 138 -1.35 -16.38 -12.28
C ARG A 138 -2.45 -17.36 -11.88
N ARG A 139 -2.33 -17.99 -10.71
CA ARG A 139 -3.32 -18.95 -10.21
C ARG A 139 -4.72 -18.36 -10.12
N ILE A 140 -4.85 -17.11 -9.68
CA ILE A 140 -6.16 -16.46 -9.51
C ILE A 140 -6.67 -15.85 -10.81
N LEU A 141 -5.84 -15.09 -11.53
CA LEU A 141 -6.27 -14.33 -12.71
C LEU A 141 -6.57 -15.21 -13.93
N THR A 142 -6.09 -16.45 -13.95
CA THR A 142 -6.39 -17.42 -15.02
C THR A 142 -7.63 -18.27 -14.77
N ARG A 143 -8.30 -18.12 -13.61
CA ARG A 143 -9.53 -18.85 -13.34
C ARG A 143 -10.63 -18.43 -14.33
N ARG A 144 -11.45 -19.41 -14.74
CA ARG A 144 -12.52 -19.23 -15.75
C ARG A 144 -13.82 -18.66 -15.18
N ASP A 145 -13.92 -18.52 -13.87
CA ASP A 145 -15.10 -17.97 -13.18
C ASP A 145 -15.11 -16.44 -13.11
N PHE A 146 -14.07 -15.78 -13.61
CA PHE A 146 -14.02 -14.33 -13.77
C PHE A 146 -14.13 -13.92 -15.24
N ALA A 147 -14.89 -12.87 -15.54
CA ALA A 147 -15.02 -12.29 -16.88
C ALA A 147 -13.80 -11.43 -17.27
N LEU A 148 -12.61 -12.03 -17.21
CA LEU A 148 -11.36 -11.43 -17.70
C LEU A 148 -11.07 -11.86 -19.14
N ASP A 149 -10.21 -11.10 -19.82
CA ASP A 149 -9.75 -11.45 -21.17
C ASP A 149 -8.80 -12.67 -21.11
N HIS A 150 -9.37 -13.86 -21.29
CA HIS A 150 -8.63 -15.12 -21.21
C HIS A 150 -7.63 -15.35 -22.36
N GLY A 151 -7.63 -14.51 -23.40
CA GLY A 151 -6.59 -14.53 -24.43
C GLY A 151 -5.41 -13.64 -24.02
N ARG A 152 -5.70 -12.44 -23.51
CA ARG A 152 -4.70 -11.43 -23.14
C ARG A 152 -4.03 -11.70 -21.80
N VAL A 153 -4.78 -12.12 -20.77
CA VAL A 153 -4.27 -12.28 -19.41
C VAL A 153 -3.07 -13.24 -19.35
N PRO A 154 -3.12 -14.46 -19.93
CA PRO A 154 -1.95 -15.35 -19.92
C PRO A 154 -0.73 -14.74 -20.60
N VAL A 155 -0.91 -14.03 -21.72
CA VAL A 155 0.20 -13.38 -22.45
C VAL A 155 0.89 -12.31 -21.59
N VAL A 156 0.12 -11.49 -20.88
CA VAL A 156 0.67 -10.48 -19.96
C VAL A 156 1.43 -11.15 -18.81
N LEU A 157 0.89 -12.25 -18.27
CA LEU A 157 1.54 -12.98 -17.19
C LEU A 157 2.85 -13.64 -17.66
N ASP A 158 2.87 -14.26 -18.84
CA ASP A 158 4.07 -14.88 -19.42
C ASP A 158 5.17 -13.84 -19.68
N ARG A 159 4.80 -12.65 -20.17
CA ARG A 159 5.74 -11.53 -20.32
C ARG A 159 6.28 -11.03 -18.99
N LEU A 160 5.42 -10.92 -17.96
CA LEU A 160 5.86 -10.54 -16.62
C LEU A 160 6.83 -11.57 -16.03
N GLU A 161 6.56 -12.86 -16.22
CA GLU A 161 7.46 -13.93 -15.78
C GLU A 161 8.83 -13.86 -16.47
N ALA A 162 8.85 -13.65 -17.79
CA ALA A 162 10.10 -13.43 -18.53
C ALA A 162 10.86 -12.17 -18.04
N GLY A 163 10.14 -11.09 -17.73
CA GLY A 163 10.69 -9.88 -17.12
C GLY A 163 11.32 -10.16 -15.74
N LEU A 164 10.63 -10.92 -14.88
CA LEU A 164 11.13 -11.31 -13.56
C LEU A 164 12.41 -12.14 -13.67
N VAL A 165 12.46 -13.12 -14.59
CA VAL A 165 13.65 -13.93 -14.82
C VAL A 165 14.83 -13.08 -15.31
N SER A 166 14.61 -12.23 -16.32
CA SER A 166 15.67 -11.43 -16.93
C SER A 166 16.22 -10.34 -16.00
N LEU A 167 15.37 -9.73 -15.18
CA LEU A 167 15.74 -8.63 -14.29
C LEU A 167 15.99 -9.06 -12.83
N GLN A 168 15.89 -10.35 -12.51
CA GLN A 168 16.21 -10.89 -11.18
C GLN A 168 17.57 -10.40 -10.64
N PRO A 169 18.68 -10.38 -11.42
CA PRO A 169 19.96 -9.88 -10.92
C PRO A 169 19.88 -8.43 -10.42
N LEU A 170 19.05 -7.58 -11.05
CA LEU A 170 18.86 -6.19 -10.62
C LEU A 170 18.03 -6.11 -9.33
N LEU A 171 16.98 -6.92 -9.18
CA LEU A 171 16.22 -7.01 -7.92
C LEU A 171 17.12 -7.37 -6.75
N GLU A 172 17.97 -8.38 -6.95
CA GLU A 172 18.94 -8.80 -5.94
C GLU A 172 19.98 -7.72 -5.64
N GLU A 173 20.42 -6.98 -6.66
CA GLU A 173 21.38 -5.89 -6.51
C GLU A 173 20.83 -4.75 -5.66
N ARG A 174 19.53 -4.42 -5.76
CA ARG A 174 18.90 -3.44 -4.87
C ARG A 174 19.06 -3.81 -3.40
N VAL A 175 18.98 -5.10 -3.06
CA VAL A 175 19.22 -5.59 -1.69
C VAL A 175 20.70 -5.51 -1.33
N ARG A 176 21.61 -5.96 -2.20
CA ARG A 176 23.06 -5.92 -1.96
C ARG A 176 23.55 -4.51 -1.70
N SER A 177 23.04 -3.55 -2.46
CA SER A 177 23.32 -2.12 -2.32
C SER A 177 22.50 -1.41 -1.21
N ARG A 178 21.79 -2.17 -0.35
CA ARG A 178 21.04 -1.68 0.81
C ARG A 178 19.94 -0.66 0.51
N HIS A 179 19.33 -0.75 -0.67
CA HIS A 179 18.21 0.12 -1.06
C HIS A 179 16.86 -0.32 -0.49
N VAL A 180 16.69 -1.60 -0.16
CA VAL A 180 15.44 -2.11 0.43
C VAL A 180 15.34 -1.69 1.91
N VAL A 181 14.19 -1.14 2.30
CA VAL A 181 13.93 -0.56 3.63
C VAL A 181 12.58 -1.00 4.20
N ASP A 182 12.35 -0.81 5.50
CA ASP A 182 11.02 -0.88 6.12
C ASP A 182 10.18 0.37 5.78
N GLY A 183 9.61 0.35 4.57
CA GLY A 183 8.84 1.45 3.98
C GLY A 183 7.39 1.54 4.47
N HIS A 184 6.50 2.07 3.64
CA HIS A 184 5.07 2.16 3.91
C HIS A 184 4.37 0.81 3.67
N GLY A 185 4.75 0.10 2.60
CA GLY A 185 4.20 -1.19 2.17
C GLY A 185 2.86 -1.11 1.43
N ASP A 186 2.24 0.07 1.36
CA ASP A 186 0.93 0.29 0.73
C ASP A 186 0.69 1.77 0.35
N LEU A 187 1.68 2.41 -0.26
CA LEU A 187 1.63 3.85 -0.56
C LEU A 187 0.68 4.14 -1.72
N ARG A 188 -0.46 4.75 -1.42
CA ARG A 188 -1.51 5.09 -2.39
C ARG A 188 -1.98 6.55 -2.27
N PRO A 189 -2.67 7.11 -3.27
CA PRO A 189 -3.21 8.46 -3.20
C PRO A 189 -4.13 8.70 -2.00
N GLU A 190 -4.94 7.72 -1.61
CA GLU A 190 -5.86 7.85 -0.46
C GLU A 190 -5.14 7.89 0.90
N HIS A 191 -3.83 7.63 0.92
CA HIS A 191 -3.00 7.55 2.11
C HIS A 191 -2.11 8.79 2.29
N ILE A 192 -2.24 9.79 1.42
CA ILE A 192 -1.41 11.00 1.43
C ILE A 192 -2.32 12.22 1.58
N CYS A 193 -2.08 13.03 2.61
CA CYS A 193 -2.78 14.29 2.85
C CYS A 193 -1.80 15.46 2.90
N PHE A 194 -2.05 16.48 2.08
CA PHE A 194 -1.26 17.72 2.01
C PHE A 194 -1.60 18.72 3.12
N CYS A 195 -1.88 18.23 4.32
CA CYS A 195 -1.88 19.07 5.52
C CYS A 195 -0.43 19.52 5.84
N ASP A 196 -0.27 20.35 6.89
CA ASP A 196 1.06 20.82 7.31
C ASP A 196 1.47 20.24 8.69
N PRO A 197 2.51 19.39 8.75
CA PRO A 197 3.25 18.79 7.64
C PRO A 197 2.40 17.75 6.87
N ILE A 198 2.88 17.34 5.68
CA ILE A 198 2.25 16.26 4.90
C ILE A 198 2.11 15.03 5.80
N ALA A 199 0.93 14.42 5.79
CA ALA A 199 0.67 13.18 6.50
C ALA A 199 0.57 12.04 5.50
N ILE A 200 1.42 11.02 5.67
CA ILE A 200 1.31 9.75 4.94
C ILE A 200 0.96 8.66 5.95
N PHE A 201 -0.19 8.02 5.78
CA PHE A 201 -0.83 7.20 6.82
C PHE A 201 -1.40 5.87 6.28
N ASP A 202 -1.85 5.02 7.19
CA ASP A 202 -2.29 3.65 6.91
C ASP A 202 -1.15 2.77 6.32
N CYS A 203 0.05 2.95 6.88
CA CYS A 203 1.20 2.07 6.67
C CYS A 203 0.86 0.65 7.10
N LEU A 204 1.25 -0.32 6.26
CA LEU A 204 0.88 -1.73 6.39
C LEU A 204 1.41 -2.34 7.69
N GLU A 205 0.61 -2.42 8.75
CA GLU A 205 1.05 -2.72 10.11
C GLU A 205 1.33 -4.21 10.37
N PHE A 206 0.55 -5.10 9.76
CA PHE A 206 0.47 -6.51 10.14
C PHE A 206 1.48 -7.43 9.45
N ASN A 207 2.16 -6.96 8.41
CA ASN A 207 3.12 -7.79 7.67
C ASN A 207 4.41 -7.01 7.36
N ARG A 208 5.43 -7.27 8.17
CA ARG A 208 6.75 -6.64 8.01
C ARG A 208 7.40 -7.00 6.68
N GLU A 209 7.30 -8.25 6.22
CA GLU A 209 7.89 -8.68 4.94
C GLU A 209 7.36 -7.83 3.80
N LEU A 210 6.05 -7.55 3.75
CA LEU A 210 5.44 -6.72 2.71
C LEU A 210 5.85 -5.23 2.80
N ARG A 211 6.23 -4.75 3.99
CA ARG A 211 6.83 -3.41 4.16
C ARG A 211 8.30 -3.33 3.76
N GLN A 212 9.00 -4.46 3.60
CA GLN A 212 10.38 -4.47 3.09
C GLN A 212 10.36 -4.16 1.59
N VAL A 213 10.54 -2.89 1.23
CA VAL A 213 10.34 -2.39 -0.13
C VAL A 213 11.55 -1.60 -0.62
N ASP A 214 11.74 -1.60 -1.93
CA ASP A 214 12.56 -0.57 -2.57
C ASP A 214 11.72 0.71 -2.68
N PRO A 215 12.25 1.91 -2.39
CA PRO A 215 11.54 3.17 -2.60
C PRO A 215 10.90 3.33 -3.99
N PHE A 216 11.54 2.81 -5.03
CA PHE A 216 11.05 2.90 -6.40
C PHE A 216 9.98 1.85 -6.73
N ASP A 217 9.93 0.74 -6.01
CA ASP A 217 8.82 -0.22 -6.05
C ASP A 217 7.55 0.40 -5.42
N GLU A 218 7.72 1.07 -4.28
CA GLU A 218 6.64 1.79 -3.61
C GLU A 218 6.13 2.99 -4.43
N LEU A 219 7.02 3.74 -5.10
CA LEU A 219 6.61 4.79 -6.03
C LEU A 219 6.00 4.26 -7.34
N ALA A 220 6.46 3.13 -7.86
CA ALA A 220 5.82 2.49 -9.00
C ALA A 220 4.38 2.05 -8.65
N PHE A 221 4.14 1.66 -7.40
CA PHE A 221 2.79 1.41 -6.94
C PHE A 221 1.94 2.69 -6.90
N LEU A 222 2.48 3.78 -6.35
CA LEU A 222 1.78 5.07 -6.35
C LEU A 222 1.50 5.56 -7.78
N ASP A 223 2.42 5.34 -8.72
CA ASP A 223 2.26 5.68 -10.13
C ASP A 223 1.05 4.99 -10.76
N ILE A 224 0.91 3.67 -10.59
CA ILE A 224 -0.22 2.95 -11.19
C ILE A 224 -1.58 3.40 -10.63
N GLU A 225 -1.65 3.73 -9.34
CA GLU A 225 -2.89 4.23 -8.73
C GLU A 225 -3.19 5.66 -9.20
N CYS A 226 -2.17 6.53 -9.31
CA CYS A 226 -2.31 7.88 -9.91
C CYS A 226 -2.81 7.80 -11.36
N ALA A 227 -2.26 6.89 -12.16
CA ALA A 227 -2.68 6.67 -13.55
C ALA A 227 -4.14 6.20 -13.62
N LEU A 228 -4.59 5.33 -12.71
CA LEU A 228 -5.99 4.94 -12.63
C LEU A 228 -6.94 6.07 -12.22
N LEU A 229 -6.47 7.04 -11.45
CA LEU A 229 -7.20 8.26 -11.12
C LEU A 229 -7.17 9.30 -12.24
N GLY A 230 -6.55 9.00 -13.39
CA GLY A 230 -6.48 9.90 -14.55
C GLY A 230 -5.29 10.87 -14.52
N ALA A 231 -4.29 10.64 -13.66
CA ALA A 231 -3.12 11.48 -13.50
C ALA A 231 -1.79 10.76 -13.83
N PRO A 232 -1.61 10.20 -15.04
CA PRO A 232 -0.45 9.36 -15.39
C PRO A 232 0.89 10.10 -15.45
N ARG A 233 0.90 11.43 -15.27
CA ARG A 233 2.13 12.24 -15.24
C ARG A 233 2.71 12.42 -13.84
N VAL A 234 1.92 12.15 -12.79
CA VAL A 234 2.32 12.42 -11.41
C VAL A 234 3.36 11.43 -10.92
N GLY A 235 3.15 10.13 -11.15
CA GLY A 235 4.10 9.09 -10.77
C GLY A 235 5.50 9.27 -11.37
N PRO A 236 5.65 9.47 -12.70
CA PRO A 236 6.96 9.67 -13.30
C PRO A 236 7.70 10.91 -12.77
N ARG A 237 6.97 12.00 -12.47
CA ARG A 237 7.55 13.19 -11.85
C ARG A 237 8.04 12.92 -10.43
N LEU A 238 7.23 12.25 -9.61
CA LEU A 238 7.63 11.86 -8.26
C LEU A 238 8.85 10.92 -8.26
N ILE A 239 8.90 9.96 -9.19
CA ILE A 239 10.03 9.04 -9.35
C ILE A 239 11.31 9.83 -9.69
N ALA A 240 11.24 10.76 -10.65
CA ALA A 240 12.38 11.59 -11.02
C ALA A 240 12.84 12.49 -9.87
N ALA A 241 11.91 13.17 -9.19
CA ALA A 241 12.19 14.03 -8.05
C ALA A 241 12.77 13.25 -6.85
N LEU A 242 12.34 12.01 -6.64
CA LEU A 242 12.90 11.13 -5.62
C LEU A 242 14.31 10.66 -5.99
N ALA A 243 14.53 10.27 -7.25
CA ALA A 243 15.83 9.84 -7.75
C ALA A 243 16.90 10.92 -7.55
N GLU A 244 16.60 12.17 -7.91
CA GLU A 244 17.51 13.30 -7.71
C GLU A 244 17.88 13.46 -6.22
N ARG A 245 16.89 13.36 -5.33
CA ARG A 245 17.09 13.52 -3.89
C ARG A 245 17.87 12.36 -3.28
N LEU A 246 17.61 11.13 -3.69
CA LEU A 246 18.32 9.96 -3.16
C LEU A 246 19.72 9.82 -3.78
N GLY A 247 19.99 10.49 -4.90
CA GLY A 247 21.26 10.36 -5.64
C GLY A 247 21.44 8.97 -6.27
N ASP A 248 20.35 8.24 -6.43
CA ASP A 248 20.30 6.87 -6.95
C ASP A 248 18.97 6.65 -7.67
N ALA A 249 18.99 5.84 -8.72
CA ALA A 249 17.79 5.35 -9.38
C ALA A 249 18.04 3.96 -10.00
N PRO A 250 17.10 3.02 -9.88
CA PRO A 250 17.17 1.77 -10.63
C PRO A 250 17.02 2.05 -12.15
N PRO A 251 17.51 1.14 -13.01
CA PRO A 251 17.29 1.24 -14.44
C PRO A 251 15.80 1.34 -14.79
N PRO A 252 15.41 2.06 -15.86
CA PRO A 252 14.01 2.22 -16.25
C PRO A 252 13.25 0.89 -16.41
N ALA A 253 13.91 -0.15 -16.92
CA ALA A 253 13.34 -1.48 -17.06
C ALA A 253 12.93 -2.10 -15.71
N LEU A 254 13.67 -1.84 -14.63
CA LEU A 254 13.33 -2.31 -13.30
C LEU A 254 12.15 -1.52 -12.70
N VAL A 255 12.07 -0.21 -12.93
CA VAL A 255 10.89 0.59 -12.55
C VAL A 255 9.63 0.10 -13.27
N ALA A 256 9.75 -0.18 -14.56
CA ALA A 256 8.67 -0.75 -15.35
C ALA A 256 8.24 -2.15 -14.86
N LEU A 257 9.21 -2.99 -14.46
CA LEU A 257 8.92 -4.29 -13.84
C LEU A 257 8.14 -4.14 -12.53
N TYR A 258 8.58 -3.22 -11.65
CA TYR A 258 7.85 -2.94 -10.41
C TYR A 258 6.40 -2.51 -10.69
N ALA A 259 6.19 -1.55 -11.60
CA ALA A 259 4.87 -1.10 -11.98
C ALA A 259 3.99 -2.23 -12.53
N ALA A 260 4.55 -3.10 -13.40
CA ALA A 260 3.85 -4.26 -13.93
C ALA A 260 3.49 -5.28 -12.84
N CYS A 261 4.42 -5.62 -11.93
CA CYS A 261 4.15 -6.48 -10.78
C CYS A 261 3.02 -5.93 -9.92
N ARG A 262 3.05 -4.63 -9.61
CA ARG A 262 2.03 -3.97 -8.79
C ARG A 262 0.69 -3.92 -9.50
N ALA A 263 0.65 -3.65 -10.80
CA ALA A 263 -0.58 -3.64 -11.56
C ALA A 263 -1.23 -5.04 -11.61
N VAL A 264 -0.44 -6.10 -11.85
CA VAL A 264 -0.96 -7.48 -11.82
C VAL A 264 -1.45 -7.88 -10.43
N LEU A 265 -0.72 -7.53 -9.37
CA LEU A 265 -1.16 -7.71 -7.99
C LEU A 265 -2.52 -7.03 -7.74
N ARG A 266 -2.69 -5.78 -8.18
CA ARG A 266 -3.95 -5.04 -8.00
C ARG A 266 -5.09 -5.62 -8.82
N ALA A 267 -4.81 -6.15 -10.01
CA ALA A 267 -5.80 -6.92 -10.77
C ALA A 267 -6.26 -8.15 -9.97
N ARG A 268 -5.33 -8.90 -9.36
CA ARG A 268 -5.68 -10.06 -8.51
C ARG A 268 -6.50 -9.62 -7.30
N LEU A 269 -6.09 -8.57 -6.60
CA LEU A 269 -6.81 -8.08 -5.42
C LEU A 269 -8.22 -7.59 -5.77
N ALA A 270 -8.40 -6.95 -6.93
CA ALA A 270 -9.72 -6.55 -7.42
C ALA A 270 -10.65 -7.77 -7.56
N VAL A 271 -10.23 -8.83 -8.26
CA VAL A 271 -11.08 -10.03 -8.39
C VAL A 271 -11.19 -10.83 -7.09
N ALA A 272 -10.23 -10.73 -6.18
CA ALA A 272 -10.29 -11.39 -4.88
C ALA A 272 -11.46 -10.89 -4.01
N HIS A 273 -11.96 -9.66 -4.22
CA HIS A 273 -13.19 -9.20 -3.58
C HIS A 273 -14.41 -10.06 -3.93
N LEU A 274 -14.38 -10.79 -5.04
CA LEU A 274 -15.47 -11.67 -5.47
C LEU A 274 -15.46 -13.04 -4.77
N PHE A 275 -14.44 -13.33 -3.97
CA PHE A 275 -14.44 -14.49 -3.08
C PHE A 275 -15.33 -14.27 -1.84
N ASP A 276 -15.56 -13.02 -1.45
CA ASP A 276 -16.52 -12.71 -0.41
C ASP A 276 -17.94 -12.79 -1.00
N PRO A 277 -18.85 -13.61 -0.43
CA PRO A 277 -20.22 -13.66 -0.91
C PRO A 277 -20.96 -12.33 -0.72
N VAL A 278 -20.55 -11.46 0.22
CA VAL A 278 -21.27 -10.21 0.53
C VAL A 278 -20.31 -9.06 0.92
N PRO A 279 -20.26 -7.94 0.16
CA PRO A 279 -20.94 -7.70 -1.11
C PRO A 279 -20.15 -8.24 -2.31
N ARG A 280 -20.80 -9.07 -3.13
CA ARG A 280 -20.23 -9.54 -4.40
C ARG A 280 -20.65 -8.62 -5.55
N MET A 281 -19.70 -7.84 -6.09
CA MET A 281 -19.94 -6.82 -7.14
C MET A 281 -19.08 -7.06 -8.39
N PRO A 282 -19.34 -8.10 -9.21
CA PRO A 282 -18.55 -8.41 -10.40
C PRO A 282 -18.48 -7.25 -11.40
N GLU A 283 -19.59 -6.52 -11.58
CA GLU A 283 -19.71 -5.35 -12.45
C GLU A 283 -18.75 -4.20 -12.08
N ARG A 284 -18.26 -4.18 -10.84
CA ARG A 284 -17.24 -3.24 -10.37
C ARG A 284 -15.83 -3.82 -10.48
N TRP A 285 -15.65 -5.04 -9.97
CA TRP A 285 -14.32 -5.59 -9.72
C TRP A 285 -13.64 -6.17 -10.96
N GLU A 286 -14.38 -6.81 -11.86
CA GLU A 286 -13.80 -7.39 -13.08
C GLU A 286 -13.35 -6.31 -14.08
N PRO A 287 -14.14 -5.24 -14.35
CA PRO A 287 -13.66 -4.14 -15.19
C PRO A 287 -12.44 -3.44 -14.61
N LEU A 288 -12.38 -3.28 -13.28
CA LEU A 288 -11.24 -2.70 -12.59
C LEU A 288 -9.98 -3.57 -12.75
N ALA A 289 -10.10 -4.88 -12.55
CA ALA A 289 -9.01 -5.82 -12.80
C ALA A 289 -8.53 -5.75 -14.25
N GLY A 290 -9.45 -5.66 -15.21
CA GLY A 290 -9.13 -5.44 -16.62
C GLY A 290 -8.33 -4.15 -16.86
N ARG A 291 -8.65 -3.04 -16.17
CA ARG A 291 -7.88 -1.78 -16.27
C ARG A 291 -6.45 -1.95 -15.77
N TYR A 292 -6.26 -2.61 -14.62
CA TYR A 292 -4.93 -2.91 -14.10
C TYR A 292 -4.11 -3.80 -15.04
N MET A 293 -4.73 -4.82 -15.68
CA MET A 293 -4.04 -5.65 -16.66
C MET A 293 -3.57 -4.85 -17.89
N ARG A 294 -4.30 -3.80 -18.29
CA ARG A 294 -3.85 -2.89 -19.36
C ARG A 294 -2.64 -2.06 -18.94
N LEU A 295 -2.63 -1.55 -17.72
CA LEU A 295 -1.47 -0.83 -17.17
C LEU A 295 -0.24 -1.74 -17.10
N ALA A 296 -0.41 -2.97 -16.62
CA ALA A 296 0.66 -3.96 -16.59
C ALA A 296 1.29 -4.16 -17.98
N GLU A 297 0.47 -4.36 -19.01
CA GLU A 297 0.97 -4.53 -20.38
C GLU A 297 1.71 -3.28 -20.91
N GLN A 298 1.21 -2.08 -20.60
CA GLN A 298 1.87 -0.83 -21.00
C GLN A 298 3.27 -0.70 -20.40
N HIS A 299 3.43 -1.02 -19.10
CA HIS A 299 4.74 -0.99 -18.46
C HIS A 299 5.65 -2.12 -18.96
N LEU A 300 5.12 -3.32 -19.20
CA LEU A 300 5.92 -4.43 -19.76
C LEU A 300 6.47 -4.11 -21.17
N ALA A 301 5.76 -3.31 -21.97
CA ALA A 301 6.26 -2.86 -23.27
C ALA A 301 7.53 -2.00 -23.19
N ALA A 302 7.84 -1.44 -22.01
CA ALA A 302 9.06 -0.68 -21.76
C ALA A 302 10.26 -1.54 -21.31
N ILE A 303 10.09 -2.86 -21.14
CA ILE A 303 11.13 -3.77 -20.63
C ILE A 303 12.08 -4.29 -21.72
N GLY A 304 11.80 -4.06 -23.01
CA GLY A 304 12.63 -4.51 -24.13
C GLY A 304 12.15 -5.85 -24.67
#